data_AF-A0A6H9ZAA4-F1
#
_entry.id   AF-A0A6H9ZAA4-F1
#
_cell.length_a   1.000
_cell.length_b   1.000
_cell.length_c   1.000
_cell.angle_alpha   90.00
_cell.angle_beta   90.00
_cell.angle_gamma   90.00
#
_symmetry.space_group_name_H-M   'P 1'
#
loop_
_entity.id
_entity.type
_entity.pdbx_description
1 polymer ?
#
loop_
_entity_poly.entity_id
_entity_poly.type
_entity_poly.pdbx_seq_one_letter_code
_entity_poly.pdbx_strand_id
1 'polypeptide(L)'
;MVRLPDTTLGIEAINESLDDNPFLVAAVRNLISELAQIRRYRADLVAAARATLTAAHDAERDPLYYLRDELRAQGQLPPDSWRDDG
;
A
#
# COMPACT_ATOMS: atom_id res chain seq x y z
N MET A 1 -29.76 -1.28 53.01
CA MET A 1 -30.30 -1.44 51.65
C MET A 1 -29.15 -1.31 50.67
N VAL A 2 -28.64 -2.43 50.13
CA VAL A 2 -27.50 -2.43 49.20
C VAL A 2 -28.05 -2.16 47.80
N ARG A 3 -27.61 -1.07 47.16
CA ARG A 3 -27.94 -0.77 45.76
C ARG A 3 -27.13 -1.76 44.91
N LEU A 4 -27.81 -2.72 44.29
CA LEU A 4 -27.19 -3.57 43.28
C LEU A 4 -26.70 -2.69 42.13
N PRO A 5 -25.51 -2.97 41.55
CA PRO A 5 -25.04 -2.24 40.38
C PRO A 5 -26.04 -2.38 39.24
N ASP A 6 -26.24 -1.29 38.50
CA ASP A 6 -27.17 -1.24 37.38
C ASP A 6 -26.57 -2.04 36.20
N THR A 7 -26.85 -3.34 36.20
CA THR A 7 -26.37 -4.31 35.21
C THR A 7 -26.70 -3.92 33.77
N THR A 8 -27.75 -3.11 33.59
CA THR A 8 -28.20 -2.59 32.30
C THR A 8 -27.16 -1.64 31.69
N LEU A 9 -26.63 -0.70 32.50
CA LEU A 9 -25.57 0.23 32.09
C LEU A 9 -24.27 -0.49 31.72
N GLY A 10 -23.96 -1.59 32.42
CA GLY A 10 -22.78 -2.42 32.12
C GLY A 10 -22.89 -3.19 30.80
N ILE A 11 -24.08 -3.69 30.47
CA ILE A 11 -24.33 -4.42 29.20
C ILE A 11 -24.33 -3.46 28.02
N GLU A 12 -24.91 -2.26 28.19
CA GLU A 12 -24.96 -1.24 27.15
C GLU A 12 -23.56 -0.73 26.77
N ALA A 13 -22.71 -0.45 27.76
CA ALA A 13 -21.31 -0.06 27.52
C ALA A 13 -20.48 -1.17 26.82
N ILE A 14 -20.75 -2.44 27.13
CA ILE A 14 -20.09 -3.58 26.45
C ILE A 14 -20.56 -3.66 24.99
N ASN A 15 -21.86 -3.52 24.72
CA ASN A 15 -22.38 -3.55 23.36
C ASN A 15 -21.85 -2.38 22.52
N GLU A 16 -21.82 -1.17 23.07
CA GLU A 16 -21.27 0.01 22.39
C GLU A 16 -19.79 -0.19 22.05
N SER A 17 -18.98 -0.78 22.95
CA SER A 17 -17.59 -1.13 22.65
C SER A 17 -17.44 -2.24 21.61
N LEU A 18 -18.41 -3.16 21.52
CA LEU A 18 -18.42 -4.23 20.52
C LEU A 18 -18.79 -3.71 19.13
N ASP A 19 -19.59 -2.65 19.02
CA ASP A 19 -20.02 -2.07 17.74
C ASP A 19 -18.86 -1.49 16.91
N ASP A 20 -17.80 -1.00 17.56
CA ASP A 20 -16.60 -0.49 16.89
C ASP A 20 -15.68 -1.60 16.36
N ASN A 21 -15.77 -2.83 16.91
CA ASN A 21 -14.84 -3.91 16.58
C ASN A 21 -14.86 -4.31 15.09
N PRO A 22 -16.03 -4.47 14.43
CA PRO A 22 -16.07 -4.77 13.00
C PRO A 22 -15.36 -3.70 12.15
N PHE A 23 -15.53 -2.42 12.48
CA PHE A 23 -14.88 -1.33 11.78
C PHE A 23 -13.36 -1.36 11.98
N LEU A 24 -12.89 -1.53 13.22
CA LEU A 24 -11.46 -1.62 13.52
C LEU A 24 -10.81 -2.83 12.85
N VAL A 25 -11.47 -3.98 12.85
CA VAL A 25 -10.99 -5.19 12.15
C VAL A 25 -10.90 -4.95 10.64
N ALA A 26 -11.89 -4.28 10.04
CA ALA A 26 -11.86 -3.92 8.63
C ALA A 26 -10.69 -2.94 8.33
N ALA A 27 -10.50 -1.93 9.17
CA ALA A 27 -9.40 -0.98 9.03
C ALA A 27 -8.02 -1.67 9.11
N VAL A 28 -7.82 -2.56 10.08
CA VAL A 28 -6.57 -3.34 10.21
C VAL A 28 -6.34 -4.21 8.97
N ARG A 29 -7.37 -4.87 8.44
CA ARG A 29 -7.25 -5.67 7.20
C ARG A 29 -6.88 -4.83 5.99
N ASN A 30 -7.45 -3.62 5.88
CA ASN A 30 -7.12 -2.68 4.81
C ASN A 30 -5.67 -2.21 4.92
N LEU A 31 -5.22 -1.81 6.12
CA LEU A 31 -3.84 -1.39 6.37
C LEU A 31 -2.83 -2.52 6.09
N ILE A 32 -3.15 -3.77 6.46
CA ILE A 32 -2.31 -4.93 6.14
C ILE A 32 -2.20 -5.10 4.62
N SER A 33 -3.31 -4.94 3.89
CA SER A 33 -3.35 -5.07 2.43
C SER A 33 -2.54 -3.97 1.74
N GLU A 34 -2.69 -2.73 2.21
CA GLU A 34 -1.95 -1.56 1.73
C GLU A 34 -0.45 -1.69 2.01
N LEU A 35 -0.07 -2.10 3.23
CA LEU A 35 1.33 -2.36 3.57
C LEU A 35 1.93 -3.46 2.69
N ALA A 36 1.19 -4.53 2.41
CA ALA A 36 1.64 -5.59 1.52
C ALA A 36 1.85 -5.06 0.08
N GLN A 37 0.97 -4.18 -0.41
CA GLN A 37 1.10 -3.55 -1.72
C GLN A 37 2.33 -2.64 -1.79
N ILE A 38 2.54 -1.76 -0.79
CA ILE A 38 3.71 -0.88 -0.72
C ILE A 38 5.01 -1.69 -0.67
N ARG A 39 5.04 -2.78 0.10
CA ARG A 39 6.21 -3.67 0.18
C ARG A 39 6.53 -4.33 -1.16
N ARG A 40 5.50 -4.71 -1.94
CA ARG A 40 5.69 -5.24 -3.30
C ARG A 40 6.26 -4.18 -4.24
N TYR A 41 5.64 -3.00 -4.33
CA TYR A 41 6.15 -1.90 -5.17
C TYR A 41 7.60 -1.52 -4.86
N ARG A 42 7.97 -1.51 -3.57
CA ARG A 42 9.36 -1.29 -3.17
C ARG A 42 10.29 -2.42 -3.64
N ALA A 43 9.85 -3.68 -3.54
CA ALA A 43 10.64 -4.82 -3.99
C ALA A 43 10.87 -4.76 -5.52
N ASP A 44 9.82 -4.42 -6.27
CA ASP A 44 9.86 -4.32 -7.73
C ASP A 44 10.80 -3.18 -8.16
N LEU A 45 10.74 -2.01 -7.52
CA LEU A 45 11.71 -0.91 -7.76
C LEU A 45 13.16 -1.30 -7.43
N VAL A 46 13.39 -2.04 -6.36
CA VAL A 46 14.74 -2.53 -6.02
C VAL A 46 15.24 -3.51 -7.08
N ALA A 47 14.36 -4.37 -7.60
CA ALA A 47 14.70 -5.28 -8.69
C ALA A 47 15.04 -4.51 -9.98
N ALA A 48 14.21 -3.53 -10.37
CA ALA A 48 14.45 -2.68 -11.53
C ALA A 48 15.75 -1.87 -11.42
N ALA A 49 16.06 -1.34 -10.23
CA ALA A 49 17.31 -0.64 -9.96
C ALA A 49 18.53 -1.58 -10.09
N ARG A 50 18.43 -2.81 -9.58
CA ARG A 50 19.49 -3.83 -9.74
C ARG A 50 19.69 -4.20 -11.21
N ALA A 51 18.60 -4.44 -11.95
CA ALA A 51 18.64 -4.72 -13.39
C ALA A 51 19.29 -3.58 -14.16
N THR A 52 18.94 -2.33 -13.83
CA THR A 52 19.57 -1.12 -14.41
C THR A 52 21.08 -1.09 -14.18
N LEU A 53 21.54 -1.39 -12.96
CA LEU A 53 22.98 -1.40 -12.64
C LEU A 53 23.73 -2.51 -13.38
N THR A 54 23.14 -3.71 -13.47
CA THR A 54 23.71 -4.83 -14.25
C THR A 54 23.78 -4.48 -15.74
N ALA A 55 22.69 -3.97 -16.32
CA ALA A 55 22.65 -3.58 -17.72
C ALA A 55 23.65 -2.46 -18.04
N ALA A 56 23.88 -1.53 -17.10
CA ALA A 56 24.88 -0.48 -17.25
C ALA A 56 26.31 -1.05 -17.21
N HIS A 57 26.57 -2.01 -16.31
CA HIS A 57 27.85 -2.72 -16.26
C HIS A 57 28.13 -3.51 -17.54
N ASP A 58 27.10 -4.13 -18.11
CA ASP A 58 27.20 -4.94 -19.32
C ASP A 58 27.14 -4.11 -20.62
N ALA A 59 27.15 -2.78 -20.49
CA ALA A 59 27.09 -1.82 -21.60
C ALA A 59 25.88 -2.02 -22.53
N GLU A 60 24.74 -2.44 -21.99
CA GLU A 60 23.49 -2.48 -22.74
C GLU A 60 23.15 -1.09 -23.31
N ARG A 61 22.44 -1.08 -24.46
CA ARG A 61 22.11 0.16 -25.19
C ARG A 61 21.26 1.13 -24.38
N ASP A 62 20.37 0.63 -23.53
CA ASP A 62 19.45 1.44 -22.73
C ASP A 62 19.21 0.83 -21.33
N PRO A 63 20.19 0.94 -20.41
CA PRO A 63 20.08 0.35 -19.07
C PRO A 63 18.94 0.95 -18.23
N LEU A 64 18.59 2.23 -18.49
CA LEU A 64 17.51 2.93 -17.79
C LEU A 64 16.12 2.46 -18.22
N TYR A 65 16.01 1.59 -19.22
CA TYR A 65 14.76 0.97 -19.62
C TYR A 65 14.04 0.32 -18.43
N TYR A 66 14.73 -0.51 -17.64
CA TYR A 66 14.14 -1.25 -16.53
C TYR A 66 13.52 -0.33 -15.47
N LEU A 67 14.22 0.73 -15.09
CA LEU A 67 13.70 1.69 -14.11
C LEU A 67 12.51 2.48 -14.65
N ARG A 68 12.55 2.91 -15.92
CA ARG A 68 11.42 3.64 -16.53
C ARG A 68 10.19 2.77 -16.70
N ASP A 69 10.37 1.51 -17.07
CA ASP A 69 9.29 0.55 -17.19
C ASP A 69 8.58 0.34 -15.84
N GLU A 70 9.35 0.11 -14.77
CA GLU A 70 8.78 -0.06 -13.43
C GLU A 70 8.10 1.21 -12.92
N LEU A 71 8.70 2.39 -13.13
CA LEU A 71 8.07 3.67 -12.76
C LEU A 71 6.78 3.92 -13.55
N ARG A 72 6.71 3.51 -14.83
CA ARG A 72 5.49 3.59 -15.62
C ARG A 72 4.44 2.60 -15.11
N ALA A 73 4.82 1.36 -14.80
CA ALA A 73 3.92 0.34 -14.23
C ALA A 73 3.30 0.79 -12.89
N GLN A 74 4.04 1.57 -12.09
CA GLN A 74 3.57 2.16 -10.85
C GLN A 74 2.88 3.54 -11.01
N GLY A 75 2.65 4.00 -12.24
CA GLY A 75 1.97 5.26 -12.53
C GLY A 75 2.73 6.51 -12.06
N GLN A 76 4.05 6.42 -11.91
CA GLN A 76 4.92 7.52 -11.44
C GLN A 76 5.44 8.40 -12.58
N LEU A 77 5.29 7.95 -13.83
CA LEU A 77 5.62 8.74 -15.02
C LEU A 77 4.34 9.33 -15.61
N PRO A 78 4.43 10.52 -16.27
CA PRO A 78 3.35 11.02 -17.09
C PRO A 78 2.88 9.95 -18.09
N PRO A 79 1.59 9.90 -18.44
CA PRO A 79 1.16 9.11 -19.58
C PRO A 79 1.98 9.53 -20.79
N ASP A 80 2.27 8.60 -21.70
CA ASP A 80 2.96 8.90 -22.95
C ASP A 80 2.07 9.86 -23.76
N SER A 81 2.17 11.17 -23.49
CA SER A 81 1.65 12.21 -24.35
C SER A 81 2.52 12.15 -25.59
N TRP A 82 2.09 11.32 -26.53
CA TRP A 82 2.60 11.27 -27.88
C TRP A 82 2.74 12.69 -28.42
N ARG A 83 3.96 12.97 -28.93
CA ARG A 83 4.36 14.11 -29.76
C ARG A 83 3.17 14.66 -30.56
N ASP A 84 2.63 15.79 -30.15
CA ASP A 84 1.66 16.52 -30.97
C ASP A 84 1.86 18.02 -30.72
N ASP A 85 3.04 18.47 -31.15
CA ASP A 85 3.45 19.86 -31.19
C ASP A 85 4.53 20.03 -32.26
N GLY A 86 4.06 20.15 -33.51
CA GLY A 86 4.80 20.76 -34.64
C GLY A 86 4.90 19.91 -35.89
#